data_AF-A0A2P5BKB4-F1
#
_entry.id   AF-A0A2P5BKB4-F1
#
_cell.length_a   1.000
_cell.length_b   1.000
_cell.length_c   1.000
_cell.angle_alpha   90.00
_cell.angle_beta   90.00
_cell.angle_gamma   90.00
#
_symmetry.space_group_name_H-M   'P 1'
#
loop_
_entity.id
_entity.type
_entity.pdbx_description
1 polymer ?
#
loop_
_entity_poly.entity_id
_entity_poly.type
_entity_poly.pdbx_seq_one_letter_code
_entity_poly.pdbx_strand_id
1 'polypeptide(L)'
;MGADVDAVFVQAPEHRPKPTMVEADGVPLIDLSRPIEDVVREIGAACSEWGFFQVINHGVPKETRRRIESAAREFFSMPLEEKRRFSRDEVNVLGYYDKEHTKNVRDWKEVFDFNVEDPTLASASADPDDNEVTTWTNQWPENPPGFR
;
A
#
# COMPACT_ATOMS: atom_id res chain seq x y z
N MET A 1 6.51 32.92 -3.79
CA MET A 1 7.57 32.11 -4.42
C MET A 1 7.01 30.72 -4.56
N GLY A 2 6.78 30.24 -5.79
CA GLY A 2 6.31 28.86 -5.98
C GLY A 2 7.40 27.93 -5.44
N ALA A 3 7.04 27.01 -4.55
CA ALA A 3 7.99 26.01 -4.09
C ALA A 3 8.39 25.17 -5.30
N ASP A 4 9.66 25.21 -5.65
CA ASP A 4 10.21 24.36 -6.71
C ASP A 4 10.22 22.92 -6.19
N VAL A 5 9.74 21.99 -7.01
CA VAL A 5 9.71 20.57 -6.68
C VAL A 5 11.08 20.00 -6.97
N ASP A 6 11.67 19.26 -6.03
CA ASP A 6 12.95 18.59 -6.26
C ASP A 6 12.86 17.69 -7.51
N ALA A 7 13.81 17.87 -8.43
CA ALA A 7 13.86 17.17 -9.71
C ALA A 7 13.85 15.65 -9.56
N VAL A 8 14.25 15.10 -8.40
CA VAL A 8 14.18 13.64 -8.12
C VAL A 8 12.75 13.08 -8.17
N PHE A 9 11.72 13.93 -8.00
CA PHE A 9 10.30 13.55 -8.07
C PHE A 9 9.67 13.80 -9.46
N VAL A 10 10.41 14.42 -10.38
CA VAL A 10 9.86 14.88 -11.65
C VAL A 10 10.00 13.80 -12.71
N GLN A 11 8.86 13.19 -13.08
CA GLN A 11 8.80 12.20 -14.17
C GLN A 11 9.19 12.81 -15.52
N ALA A 12 9.73 11.98 -16.42
CA ALA A 12 9.94 12.37 -17.82
C ALA A 12 8.61 12.74 -18.50
N PRO A 13 8.57 13.71 -19.44
CA PRO A 13 7.32 14.19 -20.04
C PRO A 13 6.38 13.09 -20.56
N GLU A 14 6.93 12.01 -21.12
CA GLU A 14 6.23 10.84 -21.64
C GLU A 14 5.57 9.96 -20.57
N HIS A 15 5.99 10.07 -19.31
CA HIS A 15 5.46 9.34 -18.16
C HIS A 15 4.51 10.18 -17.30
N ARG A 16 4.41 11.48 -17.57
CA ARG A 16 3.51 12.36 -16.82
C ARG A 16 2.05 12.03 -17.18
N PRO A 17 1.14 12.09 -16.19
CA PRO A 17 -0.28 11.92 -16.47
C PRO A 17 -0.73 12.96 -17.50
N LYS A 18 -1.47 12.52 -18.51
CA LYS A 18 -2.11 13.45 -19.45
C LYS A 18 -3.19 14.20 -18.66
N PRO A 19 -3.22 15.55 -18.71
CA PRO A 19 -4.17 16.35 -17.93
C PRO A 19 -5.63 16.19 -18.36
N THR A 20 -5.92 15.33 -19.33
CA THR A 20 -7.27 14.82 -19.58
C THR A 20 -7.74 14.08 -18.33
N MET A 21 -8.55 14.76 -17.51
CA MET A 21 -9.35 14.13 -16.47
C MET A 21 -10.22 13.07 -17.14
N VAL A 22 -9.83 11.81 -16.97
CA VAL A 22 -10.76 10.70 -17.24
C VAL A 22 -11.61 10.64 -15.98
N GLU A 23 -12.87 11.09 -16.07
CA GLU A 23 -13.85 10.71 -15.06
C GLU A 23 -13.96 9.19 -15.14
N ALA A 24 -13.53 8.51 -14.08
CA ALA A 24 -13.67 7.06 -13.95
C ALA A 24 -15.13 6.74 -13.60
N ASP A 25 -16.04 7.08 -14.51
CA ASP A 25 -17.44 6.74 -14.40
C ASP A 25 -17.60 5.23 -14.58
N GLY A 26 -18.39 4.61 -13.69
CA GLY A 26 -18.76 3.21 -13.83
C GLY A 26 -17.84 2.18 -13.17
N VAL A 27 -16.86 2.59 -12.35
CA VAL A 27 -16.11 1.64 -11.50
C VAL A 27 -17.10 0.75 -10.73
N PRO A 28 -17.05 -0.59 -10.86
CA PRO A 28 -18.02 -1.46 -10.23
C PRO A 28 -18.07 -1.27 -8.72
N LEU A 29 -19.28 -1.13 -8.17
CA LEU A 29 -19.55 -1.05 -6.74
C LEU A 29 -20.33 -2.30 -6.32
N ILE A 30 -19.69 -3.19 -5.58
CA ILE A 30 -20.22 -4.50 -5.24
C ILE A 30 -20.71 -4.51 -3.78
N ASP A 31 -21.97 -4.89 -3.58
CA ASP A 31 -22.57 -5.03 -2.25
C ASP A 31 -22.39 -6.47 -1.73
N LEU A 32 -21.53 -6.63 -0.72
CA LEU A 32 -21.21 -7.95 -0.14
C LEU A 32 -22.31 -8.50 0.77
N SER A 33 -23.41 -7.77 1.00
CA SER A 33 -24.57 -8.28 1.75
C SER A 33 -25.56 -9.08 0.90
N ARG A 34 -25.35 -9.13 -0.42
CA ARG A 34 -26.19 -9.87 -1.38
C ARG A 34 -25.90 -11.38 -1.39
N PRO A 35 -26.76 -12.21 -2.01
CA PRO A 35 -26.50 -13.65 -2.17
C PRO A 35 -25.13 -13.93 -2.78
N ILE A 36 -24.43 -14.94 -2.27
CA ILE A 36 -23.02 -15.21 -2.60
C ILE A 36 -22.84 -15.49 -4.10
N GLU A 37 -23.81 -16.12 -4.74
CA GLU A 37 -23.77 -16.45 -6.17
C GLU A 37 -23.76 -15.20 -7.05
N ASP A 38 -24.53 -14.17 -6.66
CA ASP A 38 -24.56 -12.89 -7.36
C ASP A 38 -23.25 -12.13 -7.17
N VAL A 39 -22.75 -12.08 -5.92
CA VAL A 39 -21.50 -11.40 -5.57
C VAL A 39 -20.32 -12.01 -6.31
N VAL A 40 -20.21 -13.34 -6.35
CA VAL A 40 -19.14 -14.05 -7.07
C VAL A 40 -19.18 -13.72 -8.57
N ARG A 41 -20.38 -13.70 -9.17
CA ARG A 41 -20.53 -13.33 -10.59
C ARG A 41 -20.10 -11.89 -10.85
N GLU A 42 -20.49 -10.96 -9.99
CA GLU A 42 -20.14 -9.53 -10.13
C GLU A 42 -18.64 -9.28 -9.93
N ILE A 43 -18.01 -9.93 -8.96
CA ILE A 43 -16.56 -9.89 -8.78
C ILE A 43 -15.85 -10.45 -10.01
N GLY A 44 -16.32 -11.59 -10.54
CA GLY A 44 -15.77 -12.18 -11.77
C GLY A 44 -15.81 -11.21 -12.94
N ALA A 45 -16.98 -10.59 -13.20
CA ALA A 45 -17.14 -9.61 -14.26
C ALA A 45 -16.25 -8.38 -14.04
N ALA A 46 -16.21 -7.82 -12.83
CA ALA A 46 -15.36 -6.67 -12.50
C ALA A 46 -13.87 -6.98 -12.67
N CYS A 47 -13.40 -8.15 -12.25
CA CYS A 47 -12.02 -8.57 -12.47
C CYS A 47 -11.68 -8.72 -13.96
N SER A 48 -12.58 -9.30 -14.76
CA SER A 48 -12.33 -9.53 -16.20
C SER A 48 -12.44 -8.27 -17.06
N GLU A 49 -13.36 -7.36 -16.74
CA GLU A 49 -13.65 -6.18 -17.55
C GLU A 49 -12.91 -4.93 -17.07
N TRP A 50 -12.72 -4.78 -15.75
CA TRP A 50 -12.12 -3.60 -15.14
C TRP A 50 -10.76 -3.86 -14.50
N GLY A 51 -10.56 -5.04 -13.90
CA GLY A 51 -9.41 -5.33 -13.05
C GLY A 51 -9.41 -4.58 -11.70
N PHE A 52 -10.49 -3.85 -11.39
CA PHE A 52 -10.66 -3.07 -10.16
C PHE A 52 -12.15 -2.89 -9.82
N PHE A 53 -12.48 -2.85 -8.53
CA PHE A 53 -13.83 -2.58 -8.03
C PHE A 53 -13.81 -2.05 -6.59
N GLN A 54 -14.91 -1.44 -6.17
CA GLN A 54 -15.17 -1.03 -4.79
C GLN A 54 -16.14 -2.01 -4.13
N VAL A 55 -16.05 -2.18 -2.81
CA VAL A 55 -16.99 -2.99 -2.03
C VAL A 55 -17.68 -2.18 -0.95
N ILE A 56 -18.96 -2.47 -0.72
CA ILE A 56 -19.75 -1.95 0.40
C ILE A 56 -20.37 -3.08 1.20
N ASN A 57 -20.81 -2.77 2.42
CA ASN A 57 -21.38 -3.76 3.36
C ASN A 57 -20.46 -4.97 3.61
N HIS A 58 -19.14 -4.73 3.57
CA HIS A 58 -18.08 -5.73 3.71
C HIS A 58 -17.87 -6.27 5.13
N GLY A 59 -18.77 -5.96 6.07
CA GLY A 59 -18.73 -6.47 7.47
C GLY A 59 -17.65 -5.87 8.38
N VAL A 60 -16.57 -5.29 7.84
CA VAL A 60 -15.53 -4.64 8.65
C VAL A 60 -16.11 -3.46 9.45
N PRO A 61 -15.99 -3.46 10.80
CA PRO A 61 -16.51 -2.37 11.63
C PRO A 61 -15.87 -1.02 11.29
N LYS A 62 -16.70 0.04 11.27
CA LYS A 62 -16.23 1.42 11.03
C LYS A 62 -15.14 1.85 12.01
N GLU A 63 -15.22 1.36 13.25
CA GLU A 63 -14.23 1.69 14.28
C GLU A 63 -12.85 1.11 13.97
N THR A 64 -12.78 -0.11 13.43
CA THR A 64 -11.52 -0.71 12.96
C THR A 64 -10.87 0.15 11.89
N ARG A 65 -11.66 0.61 10.90
CA ARG A 65 -11.16 1.50 9.85
C ARG A 65 -10.62 2.82 10.42
N ARG A 66 -11.36 3.47 11.33
CA ARG A 66 -10.94 4.72 11.97
C ARG A 66 -9.65 4.57 12.76
N ARG A 67 -9.48 3.45 13.47
CA ARG A 67 -8.26 3.17 14.22
C ARG A 67 -7.04 3.06 13.31
N ILE A 68 -7.14 2.33 12.20
CA ILE A 68 -6.06 2.22 11.21
C ILE A 68 -5.73 3.59 10.61
N GLU A 69 -6.74 4.36 10.22
CA GLU A 69 -6.56 5.72 9.69
C GLU A 69 -5.88 6.66 10.71
N SER A 70 -6.25 6.58 12.00
CA SER A 70 -5.65 7.41 13.06
C SER A 70 -4.19 7.01 13.31
N ALA A 71 -3.92 5.71 13.49
CA ALA A 71 -2.57 5.20 13.72
C ALA A 71 -1.61 5.57 12.58
N ALA A 72 -2.05 5.44 11.32
CA ALA A 72 -1.27 5.86 10.17
C ALA A 72 -0.99 7.37 10.18
N ARG A 73 -2.02 8.21 10.42
CA ARG A 73 -1.84 9.67 10.48
C ARG A 73 -0.87 10.08 11.58
N GLU A 74 -1.00 9.49 12.76
CA GLU A 74 -0.13 9.79 13.90
C GLU A 74 1.32 9.41 13.60
N PHE A 75 1.57 8.19 13.11
CA PHE A 75 2.92 7.75 12.73
C PHE A 75 3.53 8.64 11.64
N PHE A 76 2.82 8.89 10.54
CA PHE A 76 3.36 9.66 9.42
C PHE A 76 3.53 11.16 9.74
N SER A 77 2.87 11.67 10.79
CA SER A 77 3.09 13.02 11.32
C SER A 77 4.38 13.18 12.13
N MET A 78 5.02 12.08 12.53
CA MET A 78 6.26 12.12 13.31
C MET A 78 7.45 12.66 12.49
N PRO A 79 8.49 13.18 13.15
CA PRO A 79 9.73 13.57 12.49
C PRO A 79 10.32 12.43 11.65
N LEU A 80 10.90 12.78 10.50
CA LEU A 80 11.50 11.82 9.57
C LEU A 80 12.54 10.90 10.24
N GLU A 81 13.33 11.44 11.16
CA GLU A 81 14.34 10.68 11.90
C GLU A 81 13.70 9.58 12.77
N GLU A 82 12.58 9.87 13.42
CA GLU A 82 11.84 8.89 14.23
C GLU A 82 11.21 7.81 13.35
N LYS A 83 10.61 8.18 12.21
CA LYS A 83 10.06 7.21 11.24
C LYS A 83 11.14 6.29 10.69
N ARG A 84 12.34 6.83 10.43
CA ARG A 84 13.49 6.07 9.89
C ARG A 84 14.08 5.05 10.86
N ARG A 85 13.76 5.10 12.15
CA ARG A 85 14.15 4.04 13.11
C ARG A 85 13.52 2.69 12.79
N PHE A 86 12.44 2.68 12.02
CA PHE A 86 11.70 1.49 11.60
C PHE A 86 11.87 1.21 10.11
N SER A 87 12.96 1.69 9.49
CA SER A 87 13.17 1.53 8.06
C SER A 87 13.37 0.06 7.68
N ARG A 88 12.80 -0.34 6.54
CA ARG A 88 13.19 -1.59 5.89
C ARG A 88 14.61 -1.50 5.32
N ASP A 89 15.23 -2.65 5.07
CA ASP A 89 16.56 -2.78 4.47
C ASP A 89 16.61 -3.90 3.41
N GLU A 90 17.81 -4.25 2.93
CA GLU A 90 18.03 -5.27 1.90
C GLU A 90 17.70 -6.70 2.39
N VAL A 91 17.66 -6.91 3.70
CA VAL A 91 17.40 -8.22 4.34
C VAL A 91 15.96 -8.31 4.82
N ASN A 92 15.49 -7.29 5.53
CA ASN A 92 14.12 -7.18 6.02
C ASN A 92 13.36 -6.12 5.24
N VAL A 93 12.48 -6.56 4.35
CA VAL A 93 11.71 -5.70 3.44
C VAL A 93 10.48 -5.04 4.09
N LEU A 94 10.25 -5.27 5.38
CA LEU A 94 9.12 -4.71 6.13
C LEU A 94 9.55 -3.49 6.96
N GLY A 95 8.68 -2.48 7.04
CA GLY A 95 8.93 -1.23 7.75
C GLY A 95 8.78 0.01 6.87
N TYR A 96 9.25 1.14 7.40
CA TYR A 96 9.18 2.45 6.77
C TYR A 96 10.09 2.58 5.54
N TYR A 97 9.64 3.30 4.52
CA TYR A 97 10.47 3.70 3.39
C TYR A 97 9.96 4.96 2.70
N ASP A 98 10.87 5.84 2.28
CA ASP A 98 10.54 7.13 1.63
C ASP A 98 11.21 7.29 0.26
N LYS A 99 11.82 6.24 -0.28
CA LYS A 99 12.66 6.31 -1.49
C LYS A 99 12.26 5.30 -2.57
N GLU A 100 10.99 4.93 -2.63
CA GLU A 100 10.50 4.04 -3.70
C GLU A 100 10.67 4.73 -5.05
N HIS A 101 10.90 3.92 -6.09
CA HIS A 101 11.06 4.41 -7.44
C HIS A 101 10.04 3.76 -8.37
N THR A 102 9.32 4.59 -9.13
CA THR A 102 8.50 4.16 -10.27
C THR A 102 9.12 4.72 -11.53
N LYS A 103 9.49 3.82 -12.47
CA LYS A 103 10.21 4.17 -13.71
C LYS A 103 11.52 4.95 -13.44
N ASN A 104 12.30 4.50 -12.45
CA ASN A 104 13.57 5.11 -12.02
C ASN A 104 13.47 6.56 -11.51
N VAL A 105 12.27 7.03 -11.18
CA VAL A 105 12.03 8.34 -10.57
C VAL A 105 11.46 8.12 -9.17
N ARG A 106 11.90 8.91 -8.20
CA ARG A 106 11.46 8.75 -6.81
C ARG A 106 9.98 9.09 -6.71
N ASP A 107 9.22 8.21 -6.09
CA ASP A 107 7.81 8.46 -5.83
C ASP A 107 7.66 9.58 -4.81
N TRP A 108 6.71 10.47 -5.03
CA TRP A 108 6.29 11.45 -4.02
C TRP A 108 5.37 10.79 -3.00
N LYS A 109 5.93 9.85 -2.23
CA LYS A 109 5.22 9.15 -1.16
C LYS A 109 6.18 8.64 -0.10
N GLU A 110 5.61 8.29 1.03
CA GLU A 110 6.22 7.45 2.04
C GLU A 110 5.30 6.25 2.29
N VAL A 111 5.89 5.15 2.74
CA VAL A 111 5.20 3.88 2.98
C VAL A 111 5.68 3.24 4.28
N PHE A 112 4.83 2.39 4.85
CA PHE A 112 5.19 1.48 5.93
C PHE A 112 4.60 0.11 5.59
N ASP A 113 5.46 -0.86 5.30
CA ASP A 113 5.04 -2.20 4.90
C ASP A 113 5.04 -3.16 6.08
N PHE A 114 4.00 -3.97 6.19
CA PHE A 114 3.87 -4.99 7.23
C PHE A 114 3.04 -6.17 6.73
N ASN A 115 3.25 -7.33 7.35
CA ASN A 115 2.50 -8.54 7.09
C ASN A 115 1.62 -8.91 8.29
N VAL A 116 0.51 -9.59 8.02
CA VAL A 116 -0.41 -10.09 9.06
C VAL A 116 0.23 -11.24 9.85
N GLU A 117 0.93 -12.14 9.16
CA GLU A 117 1.69 -13.22 9.77
C GLU A 117 3.10 -12.74 10.13
N ASP A 118 3.47 -12.86 11.40
CA ASP A 118 4.71 -12.30 11.95
C ASP A 118 5.34 -13.28 12.96
N PRO A 119 6.50 -13.89 12.66
CA PRO A 119 7.31 -13.66 11.45
C PRO A 119 6.71 -14.28 10.18
N THR A 120 6.98 -13.68 9.02
CA THR A 120 6.64 -14.24 7.70
C THR A 120 7.80 -15.05 7.14
N LEU A 121 7.53 -16.26 6.64
CA LEU A 121 8.49 -17.02 5.83
C LEU A 121 8.35 -16.65 4.36
N ALA A 122 9.47 -16.33 3.70
CA ALA A 122 9.50 -15.96 2.29
C ALA A 122 10.65 -16.66 1.57
N SER A 123 10.53 -16.88 0.27
CA SER A 123 11.65 -17.35 -0.55
C SER A 123 12.81 -16.36 -0.45
N ALA A 124 14.03 -16.87 -0.25
CA ALA A 124 15.23 -16.04 -0.17
C ALA A 124 15.61 -15.41 -1.52
N SER A 125 15.15 -16.02 -2.62
CA SER A 125 15.45 -15.62 -3.99
C SER A 125 14.21 -15.66 -4.89
N ALA A 126 14.28 -14.95 -6.01
CA ALA A 126 13.30 -15.05 -7.10
C ALA A 126 13.56 -16.27 -8.02
N ASP A 127 14.68 -16.97 -7.83
CA ASP A 127 15.01 -18.19 -8.53
C ASP A 127 14.07 -19.32 -8.05
N PRO A 128 13.24 -19.91 -8.93
CA PRO A 128 12.33 -20.98 -8.54
C PRO A 128 13.03 -22.28 -8.14
N ASP A 129 14.29 -22.48 -8.52
CA ASP A 129 15.09 -23.66 -8.15
C ASP A 129 15.81 -23.47 -6.80
N ASP A 130 15.79 -22.25 -6.25
CA ASP A 130 16.31 -21.95 -4.92
C ASP A 130 15.25 -22.23 -3.85
N ASN A 131 15.57 -23.16 -2.96
CA ASN A 131 14.69 -23.57 -1.86
C ASN A 131 15.05 -22.89 -0.53
N GLU A 132 16.00 -21.95 -0.53
CA GLU A 132 16.31 -21.18 0.66
C GLU A 132 15.13 -20.28 1.07
N VAL A 133 14.91 -20.20 2.38
CA VAL A 133 13.82 -19.42 2.98
C VAL A 133 14.45 -18.37 3.87
N THR A 134 13.99 -17.13 3.72
CA THR A 134 14.27 -16.03 4.62
C THR A 134 13.09 -15.76 5.54
N THR A 135 13.33 -15.02 6.60
CA THR A 135 12.32 -14.62 7.57
C THR A 135 12.22 -13.11 7.60
N TRP A 136 11.01 -12.58 7.45
CA TRP A 136 10.71 -11.16 7.60
C TRP A 136 9.94 -10.92 8.88
N THR A 137 10.29 -9.85 9.58
CA THR A 137 9.69 -9.48 10.88
C THR A 137 9.23 -8.05 10.82
N ASN A 138 7.98 -7.79 11.21
CA ASN A 138 7.44 -6.45 11.19
C ASN A 138 8.20 -5.51 12.15
N GLN A 139 8.50 -4.30 11.67
CA GLN A 139 9.23 -3.28 12.44
C GLN A 139 8.27 -2.39 13.23
N TRP A 140 7.50 -2.97 14.17
CA TRP A 140 6.44 -2.24 14.88
C TRP A 140 6.97 -1.06 15.71
N PRO A 141 6.49 0.18 15.46
CA PRO A 141 6.84 1.32 16.29
C PRO A 141 6.16 1.26 17.66
N GLU A 142 6.91 1.62 18.70
CA GLU A 142 6.38 1.77 20.07
C GLU A 142 5.50 3.02 20.22
N ASN A 143 5.73 4.03 19.37
CA ASN A 143 4.99 5.28 19.32
C ASN A 143 4.56 5.56 17.86
N PRO A 144 3.30 5.92 17.59
CA PRO A 144 2.21 6.13 18.54
C PRO A 144 1.69 4.82 19.18
N PRO A 145 1.11 4.88 20.40
CA PRO A 145 0.51 3.71 21.03
C PRO A 145 -0.66 3.18 20.17
N GLY A 146 -0.73 1.87 20.00
CA GLY A 146 -1.81 1.23 19.22
C GLY A 146 -1.59 1.26 17.70
N PHE A 147 -0.35 1.48 17.25
CA PHE A 147 0.01 1.34 15.84
C PHE A 147 -0.10 -0.12 15.35
N ARG A 148 0.25 -1.10 16.19
CA ARG A 148 -0.04 -2.52 15.99
C ARG A 148 -1.48 -2.84 16.41
#